data_AF-A0A1V3WDM0-F1
#
_entry.id   AF-A0A1V3WDM0-F1
#
_cell.length_a   1.000
_cell.length_b   1.000
_cell.length_c   1.000
_cell.angle_alpha   90.00
_cell.angle_beta   90.00
_cell.angle_gamma   90.00
#
_symmetry.space_group_name_H-M   'P 1'
#
loop_
_entity.id
_entity.type
_entity.pdbx_description
1 polymer ?
#
loop_
_entity_poly.entity_id
_entity_poly.type
_entity_poly.pdbx_seq_one_letter_code
_entity_poly.pdbx_strand_id
1 'polypeptide(L)'
;MTLTKIEVEMEGDIDISAVWGVGDTPAGKVLGFTAVRCRVTLAGDADDATLQEIHDNAIAWSPVVNTFRRPATVDSTLTID
;
A
#
# COMPACT_ATOMS: atom_id res chain seq x y z
N MET A 1 15.36 -4.69 22.59
CA MET A 1 14.18 -3.81 22.62
C MET A 1 12.94 -4.67 22.41
N THR A 2 11.84 -4.28 23.03
CA THR A 2 10.54 -4.94 22.96
C THR A 2 9.47 -3.90 22.65
N LEU A 3 8.77 -4.07 21.54
CA LEU A 3 7.58 -3.29 21.23
C LEU A 3 6.41 -3.85 22.04
N THR A 4 5.71 -2.98 22.75
CA THR A 4 4.53 -3.31 23.56
C THR A 4 3.22 -2.99 22.84
N LYS A 5 3.27 -2.10 21.83
CA LYS A 5 2.14 -1.80 20.95
C LYS A 5 2.64 -1.52 19.53
N ILE A 6 1.92 -2.07 18.55
CA ILE A 6 2.00 -1.70 17.15
C ILE A 6 0.57 -1.59 16.64
N GLU A 7 0.18 -0.42 16.17
CA GLU A 7 -1.12 -0.18 15.56
C GLU A 7 -0.92 0.54 14.22
N VAL A 8 -1.67 0.11 13.21
CA VAL A 8 -1.58 0.64 11.86
C VAL A 8 -2.99 0.96 11.38
N GLU A 9 -3.24 2.24 11.10
CA GLU A 9 -4.46 2.72 10.48
C GLU A 9 -4.16 3.07 9.03
N MET A 10 -5.02 2.62 8.11
CA MET A 10 -4.85 2.88 6.69
C MET A 10 -6.15 3.37 6.07
N GLU A 11 -6.02 4.31 5.15
CA GLU A 11 -7.08 4.88 4.34
C GLU A 11 -6.62 4.92 2.88
N GLY A 12 -7.50 4.65 1.92
CA GLY A 12 -7.15 4.72 0.51
C GLY A 12 -8.28 5.22 -0.36
N ASP A 13 -7.93 6.00 -1.38
CA ASP A 13 -8.83 6.43 -2.44
C ASP A 13 -8.74 5.42 -3.58
N ILE A 14 -9.87 4.77 -3.90
CA ILE A 14 -9.93 3.72 -4.92
C ILE A 14 -11.11 3.93 -5.85
N ASP A 15 -10.86 3.87 -7.16
CA ASP A 15 -11.91 3.80 -8.18
C ASP A 15 -12.10 2.35 -8.63
N ILE A 16 -13.30 1.80 -8.36
CA ILE A 16 -13.73 0.44 -8.73
C ILE A 16 -14.88 0.43 -9.74
N SER A 17 -15.26 1.60 -10.27
CA SER A 17 -16.49 1.77 -11.06
C SER A 17 -16.54 0.98 -12.37
N ALA A 18 -15.39 0.52 -12.88
CA ALA A 18 -15.29 -0.30 -14.08
C ALA A 18 -14.54 -1.62 -13.85
N VAL A 19 -14.59 -2.18 -12.63
CA VAL A 19 -13.80 -3.35 -12.20
C VAL A 19 -13.94 -4.60 -13.11
N TRP A 20 -15.06 -4.73 -13.83
CA TRP A 20 -15.34 -5.85 -14.74
C TRP A 20 -15.28 -5.48 -16.23
N GLY A 21 -14.73 -4.32 -16.57
CA GLY A 21 -14.69 -3.82 -17.95
C GLY A 21 -16.07 -3.47 -18.53
N VAL A 22 -17.11 -3.44 -17.70
CA VAL A 22 -18.47 -3.01 -18.03
C VAL A 22 -18.85 -1.82 -17.13
N GLY A 23 -19.56 -0.83 -17.68
CA GLY A 23 -19.93 0.39 -16.96
C GLY A 23 -19.23 1.65 -17.50
N ASP A 24 -18.78 2.53 -16.60
CA ASP A 24 -18.16 3.83 -16.92
C ASP A 24 -16.68 3.66 -17.34
N THR A 25 -16.47 3.40 -18.64
CA THR A 25 -15.17 3.07 -19.26
C THR A 25 -14.64 4.11 -20.26
N PRO A 26 -14.65 5.43 -19.97
CA PRO A 26 -14.08 6.42 -20.87
C PRO A 26 -12.56 6.21 -21.02
N ALA A 27 -12.04 6.56 -22.21
CA ALA A 27 -10.61 6.44 -22.50
C ALA A 27 -9.78 7.30 -21.52
N GLY A 28 -8.72 6.70 -20.95
CA GLY A 28 -7.80 7.38 -20.03
C GLY A 28 -8.22 7.37 -18.56
N LYS A 29 -9.33 6.72 -18.20
CA LYS A 29 -9.69 6.53 -16.79
C LYS A 29 -8.67 5.65 -16.06
N VAL A 30 -8.22 6.10 -14.89
CA VAL A 30 -7.30 5.35 -14.03
C VAL A 30 -8.11 4.61 -12.98
N LEU A 31 -8.08 3.29 -13.02
CA LEU A 31 -8.73 2.43 -12.03
C LEU A 31 -7.76 2.05 -10.92
N GLY A 32 -8.30 1.64 -9.77
CA GLY A 32 -7.53 1.23 -8.61
C GLY A 32 -7.18 2.38 -7.68
N PHE A 33 -6.16 2.18 -6.85
CA PHE A 33 -5.76 3.15 -5.83
C PHE A 33 -5.05 4.36 -6.43
N THR A 34 -5.47 5.56 -6.05
CA THR A 34 -4.79 6.82 -6.42
C THR A 34 -3.98 7.40 -5.26
N ALA A 35 -4.41 7.12 -4.02
CA ALA A 35 -3.68 7.47 -2.82
C ALA A 35 -3.94 6.46 -1.71
N VAL A 36 -2.92 6.20 -0.90
CA VAL A 36 -3.00 5.40 0.32
C VAL A 36 -2.26 6.15 1.43
N ARG A 37 -2.91 6.32 2.57
CA ARG A 37 -2.42 7.03 3.74
C ARG A 37 -2.31 6.03 4.88
N CYS A 38 -1.15 5.98 5.53
CA CYS A 38 -0.85 5.04 6.60
C CYS A 38 -0.39 5.81 7.84
N ARG A 39 -1.00 5.53 8.99
CA ARG A 39 -0.62 6.05 10.30
C ARG A 39 -0.19 4.88 11.18
N VAL A 40 1.07 4.88 11.59
CA VAL A 40 1.65 3.85 12.48
C VAL A 40 1.80 4.44 13.88
N THR A 41 1.28 3.74 14.88
CA THR A 41 1.49 4.07 16.31
C THR A 41 2.33 2.95 16.93
N LEU A 42 3.51 3.31 17.45
CA LEU A 42 4.43 2.40 18.13
C LEU A 42 4.54 2.76 19.62
N ALA A 43 4.63 1.75 20.48
CA ALA A 43 5.07 1.91 21.86
C ALA A 43 6.03 0.76 22.23
N GLY A 44 7.05 1.04 23.03
CA GLY A 44 8.05 0.05 23.43
C GLY A 44 9.08 0.61 24.41
N ASP A 45 10.05 -0.20 24.79
CA ASP A 45 11.15 0.15 25.71
C ASP A 45 12.35 0.82 25.01
N ALA A 46 12.08 1.69 24.05
CA ALA A 46 13.10 2.38 23.26
C ALA A 46 12.82 3.89 23.21
N ASP A 47 13.83 4.69 22.90
CA ASP A 47 13.66 6.13 22.68
C ASP A 47 12.96 6.43 21.34
N ASP A 48 12.42 7.65 21.22
CA ASP A 48 11.65 8.08 20.05
C ASP A 48 12.46 7.98 18.75
N ALA A 49 13.77 8.24 18.81
CA ALA A 49 14.66 8.15 17.65
C ALA A 49 14.77 6.70 17.16
N THR A 50 14.94 5.75 18.07
CA THR A 50 14.96 4.31 17.74
C THR A 50 13.61 3.85 17.19
N LEU A 51 12.49 4.30 17.79
CA LEU A 51 11.15 3.97 17.28
C LEU A 51 10.89 4.54 15.88
N GLN A 52 11.38 5.76 15.61
CA GLN A 52 11.33 6.37 14.28
C GLN A 52 12.16 5.59 13.27
N GLU A 53 13.37 5.15 13.64
CA GLU A 53 14.22 4.34 12.77
C GLU A 53 13.58 3.00 12.43
N ILE A 54 12.91 2.35 13.39
CA ILE A 54 12.14 1.12 13.16
C ILE A 54 11.00 1.38 12.15
N HIS A 55 10.24 2.45 12.36
CA HIS A 55 9.18 2.85 11.44
C HIS A 55 9.71 3.06 10.02
N ASP A 56 10.78 3.84 9.87
CA ASP A 56 11.33 4.19 8.57
C ASP A 56 11.91 2.98 7.84
N ASN A 57 12.59 2.09 8.58
CA ASN A 57 13.05 0.82 8.04
C ASN A 57 11.88 -0.07 7.59
N ALA A 58 10.80 -0.16 8.37
CA ALA A 58 9.62 -0.93 7.98
C ALA A 58 8.97 -0.37 6.70
N ILE A 59 8.86 0.95 6.57
CA ILE A 59 8.32 1.61 5.37
C ILE A 59 9.25 1.43 4.17
N ALA A 60 10.57 1.50 4.34
CA ALA A 60 11.54 1.35 3.26
C ALA A 60 11.59 -0.08 2.72
N TRP A 61 11.56 -1.08 3.61
CA TRP A 61 11.77 -2.49 3.24
C TRP A 61 10.48 -3.29 3.05
N SER A 62 9.30 -2.69 3.30
CA SER A 62 8.02 -3.36 3.07
C SER A 62 7.79 -3.64 1.58
N PRO A 63 7.59 -4.91 1.17
CA PRO A 63 7.27 -5.24 -0.22
C PRO A 63 5.99 -4.56 -0.71
N VAL A 64 4.96 -4.48 0.15
CA VAL A 64 3.66 -3.89 -0.20
C VAL A 64 3.78 -2.37 -0.38
N VAL A 65 4.48 -1.67 0.52
CA VAL A 65 4.73 -0.23 0.36
C VAL A 65 5.49 0.02 -0.94
N ASN A 66 6.48 -0.82 -1.25
CA ASN A 66 7.25 -0.69 -2.48
C ASN A 66 6.40 -0.92 -3.74
N THR A 67 5.36 -1.77 -3.71
CA THR A 67 4.39 -1.88 -4.81
C THR A 67 3.61 -0.58 -5.06
N PHE A 68 3.39 0.24 -4.04
CA PHE A 68 2.77 1.56 -4.21
C PHE A 68 3.77 2.64 -4.68
N ARG A 69 5.07 2.46 -4.43
CA ARG A 69 6.13 3.42 -4.84
C ARG A 69 6.61 3.23 -6.28
N ARG A 70 6.48 2.01 -6.81
CA ARG A 70 6.88 1.68 -8.18
C ARG A 70 5.84 0.76 -8.83
N PRO A 71 5.47 0.98 -10.11
CA PRO A 71 4.59 0.07 -10.82
C PRO A 71 5.16 -1.34 -10.85
N ALA A 72 4.37 -2.32 -10.45
CA ALA A 72 4.67 -3.72 -10.70
C ALA A 72 4.19 -4.09 -12.11
N THR A 73 5.06 -4.69 -12.92
CA THR A 73 4.64 -5.25 -14.21
C THR A 73 3.78 -6.48 -13.96
N VAL A 74 2.65 -6.55 -14.66
CA VAL A 74 1.75 -7.71 -14.66
C VAL A 74 1.59 -8.16 -16.11
N ASP A 75 1.98 -9.40 -16.37
CA ASP A 75 1.84 -10.04 -17.68
C ASP A 75 0.71 -11.09 -17.61
N SER A 76 -0.13 -11.14 -18.64
CA SER A 76 -1.19 -12.14 -18.76
C SER A 76 -1.07 -12.88 -20.08
N THR A 77 -1.20 -14.21 -20.05
CA THR A 77 -1.30 -15.05 -21.25
C THR A 77 -2.66 -15.73 -21.27
N LEU A 78 -3.33 -15.71 -22.42
CA LEU A 78 -4.58 -16.42 -22.65
C LEU A 78 -4.30 -17.69 -23.45
N THR A 79 -4.81 -18.82 -22.97
CA THR A 79 -4.84 -20.08 -23.70
C THR A 79 -6.29 -20.45 -23.97
N ILE A 80 -6.60 -20.83 -25.22
CA ILE A 80 -7.91 -21.32 -25.66
C ILE A 80 -7.67 -22.68 -26.33
N ASP A 81 -8.46 -23.68 -25.94
CA ASP A 81 -8.44 -25.03 -26.53
C ASP A 81 -9.13 -25.09 -27.91
#